data_AF-A0A401PW08-F1
#
_entry.id   AF-A0A401PW08-F1
#
_cell.length_a   1.000
_cell.length_b   1.000
_cell.length_c   1.000
_cell.angle_alpha   90.00
_cell.angle_beta   90.00
_cell.angle_gamma   90.00
#
_symmetry.space_group_name_H-M   'P 1'
#
loop_
_entity.id
_entity.type
_entity.pdbx_description
1 polymer ?
#
loop_
_entity_poly.entity_id
_entity_poly.type
_entity_poly.pdbx_seq_one_letter_code
_entity_poly.pdbx_strand_id
1 'polypeptide(L)'
;MDGGVGSLLVVETDTFGSHVRIKGKETGHYICMSKRGKILGKLNGKSRECVFVEEVLENNYTALMSAKYKGWYLGFTRKGRPRKGSKTEQNQREVHFMKRHPKDKGEHHRPFKYTTVTKRTKRARHHKTS
;
A
#
# COMPACT_ATOMS: atom_id res chain seq x y z
N MET A 1 12.00 -0.63 -6.86
CA MET A 1 11.97 0.84 -6.98
C MET A 1 10.52 1.22 -7.20
N ASP A 2 10.02 2.19 -6.43
CA ASP A 2 8.59 2.48 -6.28
C ASP A 2 7.86 2.67 -7.62
N GLY A 3 6.67 2.07 -7.76
CA GLY A 3 5.78 2.29 -8.91
C GLY A 3 6.01 1.37 -10.11
N GLY A 4 6.76 0.28 -9.96
CA GLY A 4 6.77 -0.80 -10.95
C GLY A 4 5.35 -1.35 -11.15
N VAL A 5 4.99 -1.60 -12.40
CA VAL A 5 3.69 -2.12 -12.89
C VAL A 5 3.23 -3.27 -11.93
N GLY A 6 4.08 -4.28 -11.70
CA GLY A 6 3.77 -5.42 -10.80
C GLY A 6 3.77 -5.18 -9.28
N SER A 7 3.82 -3.94 -8.79
CA SER A 7 3.87 -3.64 -7.33
C SER A 7 2.55 -3.15 -6.73
N LEU A 8 1.52 -2.96 -7.55
CA LEU A 8 0.22 -2.50 -7.09
C LEU A 8 -0.60 -3.66 -6.51
N LEU A 9 -1.01 -3.53 -5.26
CA LEU A 9 -1.77 -4.52 -4.51
C LEU A 9 -3.20 -4.02 -4.26
N VAL A 10 -4.15 -4.93 -4.38
CA VAL A 10 -5.52 -4.79 -3.88
C VAL A 10 -5.59 -5.57 -2.56
N VAL A 11 -6.03 -4.89 -1.50
CA VAL A 11 -6.21 -5.50 -0.18
C VAL A 11 -7.70 -5.60 0.09
N GLU A 12 -8.19 -6.82 0.20
CA GLU A 12 -9.60 -7.14 0.46
C GLU A 12 -9.74 -7.54 1.93
N THR A 13 -10.74 -6.99 2.62
CA THR A 13 -11.06 -7.43 3.98
C THR A 13 -11.75 -8.80 3.92
N ASP A 14 -11.25 -9.78 4.65
CA ASP A 14 -11.86 -11.11 4.75
C ASP A 14 -12.96 -11.12 5.82
N THR A 15 -12.61 -10.73 7.04
CA THR A 15 -13.52 -10.66 8.20
C THR A 15 -13.04 -9.59 9.19
N PHE A 16 -13.76 -9.42 10.31
CA PHE A 16 -13.34 -8.55 11.41
C PHE A 16 -11.98 -8.96 12.03
N GLY A 17 -11.39 -8.06 12.83
CA GLY A 17 -10.09 -8.33 13.46
C GLY A 17 -8.94 -8.28 12.46
N SER A 18 -9.01 -7.37 11.49
CA SER A 18 -7.92 -7.07 10.54
C SER A 18 -7.49 -8.27 9.68
N HIS A 19 -8.41 -9.19 9.38
CA HIS A 19 -8.15 -10.28 8.45
C HIS A 19 -8.24 -9.77 7.01
N VAL A 20 -7.18 -9.98 6.23
CA VAL A 20 -7.04 -9.44 4.87
C VAL A 20 -6.58 -10.51 3.87
N ARG A 21 -7.03 -10.37 2.62
CA ARG A 21 -6.44 -11.02 1.45
C ARG A 21 -5.68 -9.98 0.64
N ILE A 22 -4.50 -10.36 0.16
CA ILE A 22 -3.64 -9.47 -0.60
C ILE A 22 -3.51 -10.02 -2.02
N LYS A 23 -3.92 -9.24 -3.01
CA LYS A 23 -3.97 -9.62 -4.42
C LYS A 23 -3.15 -8.67 -5.27
N GLY A 24 -2.32 -9.19 -6.17
CA GLY A 24 -1.67 -8.37 -7.19
C GLY A 24 -2.73 -7.83 -8.16
N LYS A 25 -2.81 -6.50 -8.33
CA LYS A 25 -3.83 -5.89 -9.21
C LYS A 25 -3.72 -6.39 -10.64
N GLU A 26 -2.49 -6.51 -11.14
CA GLU A 26 -2.22 -6.85 -12.54
C GLU A 26 -2.29 -8.34 -12.82
N THR A 27 -1.70 -9.15 -11.94
CA THR A 27 -1.63 -10.61 -12.14
C THR A 27 -2.90 -11.32 -11.65
N GLY A 28 -3.70 -10.66 -10.82
CA GLY A 28 -4.85 -11.27 -10.14
C GLY A 28 -4.49 -12.35 -9.12
N HIS A 29 -3.19 -12.59 -8.86
CA HIS A 29 -2.76 -13.64 -7.94
C HIS A 29 -2.82 -13.13 -6.49
N TYR A 30 -3.38 -13.95 -5.61
CA TYR A 30 -3.33 -13.75 -4.17
C TYR A 30 -2.00 -14.22 -3.61
N ILE A 31 -1.46 -13.46 -2.68
CA ILE A 31 -0.35 -13.90 -1.84
C ILE A 31 -0.91 -14.93 -0.87
N CYS A 32 -0.28 -16.11 -0.81
CA CYS A 32 -0.65 -17.18 0.09
C CYS A 32 0.59 -17.81 0.73
N MET A 33 0.43 -18.38 1.92
CA MET A 33 1.45 -19.13 2.61
C MET A 33 1.09 -20.62 2.65
N SER A 34 1.98 -21.46 2.14
CA SER A 34 1.81 -22.91 2.17
C SER A 34 2.12 -23.52 3.55
N LYS A 35 1.70 -24.77 3.78
CA LYS A 35 2.07 -25.56 4.97
C LYS A 35 3.57 -25.68 5.25
N ARG A 36 4.42 -25.49 4.24
CA ARG A 36 5.89 -25.49 4.38
C ARG A 36 6.47 -24.09 4.67
N GLY A 37 5.61 -23.12 4.93
CA GLY A 37 5.97 -21.71 5.16
C GLY A 37 6.41 -20.97 3.90
N LYS A 38 6.31 -21.56 2.70
CA LYS A 38 6.67 -20.85 1.45
C LYS A 38 5.56 -19.86 1.08
N ILE A 39 5.96 -18.64 0.70
CA ILE A 39 5.11 -17.64 0.09
C ILE A 39 4.94 -17.97 -1.40
N LEU A 40 3.70 -17.96 -1.88
CA LEU A 40 3.31 -18.36 -3.23
C LEU A 40 2.23 -17.40 -3.76
N GLY A 41 2.16 -17.22 -5.07
CA GLY A 41 1.01 -16.61 -5.74
C GLY A 41 0.00 -17.69 -6.14
N LYS A 42 -1.30 -17.48 -5.88
CA LYS A 42 -2.38 -18.37 -6.35
C LYS A 42 -3.52 -17.56 -6.95
N LEU A 43 -4.10 -18.01 -8.07
CA LEU A 43 -5.30 -17.38 -8.64
C LEU A 43 -6.54 -17.55 -7.74
N ASN A 44 -6.67 -18.72 -7.10
CA ASN A 44 -7.74 -18.97 -6.14
C ASN A 44 -7.34 -18.55 -4.71
N GLY A 45 -7.90 -17.44 -4.24
CA GLY A 45 -7.67 -16.86 -2.92
C GLY A 45 -8.62 -17.34 -1.81
N LYS A 46 -9.55 -18.26 -2.08
CA LYS A 46 -10.58 -18.67 -1.10
C LYS A 46 -10.01 -19.39 0.13
N SER A 47 -8.84 -20.00 0.00
CA SER A 47 -8.20 -20.73 1.09
C SER A 47 -7.78 -19.79 2.23
N ARG A 48 -7.90 -20.26 3.48
CA ARG A 48 -7.34 -19.57 4.66
C ARG A 48 -5.81 -19.40 4.60
N GLU A 49 -5.12 -20.16 3.74
CA GLU A 49 -3.70 -19.95 3.41
C GLU A 49 -3.40 -18.59 2.78
N CYS A 50 -4.41 -17.94 2.19
CA CYS A 50 -4.31 -16.65 1.51
C CYS A 50 -4.82 -15.50 2.38
N VAL A 51 -5.09 -15.76 3.67
CA VAL A 51 -5.56 -14.77 4.63
C VAL A 51 -4.45 -14.47 5.62
N PHE A 52 -4.23 -13.18 5.85
CA PHE A 52 -3.29 -12.65 6.83
C PHE A 52 -4.02 -11.78 7.85
N VAL A 53 -3.52 -11.73 9.07
CA VAL A 53 -3.93 -10.78 10.10
C VAL A 53 -2.96 -9.60 10.02
N GLU A 54 -3.51 -8.41 9.81
CA GLU A 54 -2.74 -7.17 9.84
C GLU A 54 -2.60 -6.67 11.28
N GLU A 55 -1.36 -6.48 11.71
CA GLU A 55 -1.02 -6.03 13.05
C GLU A 55 -0.19 -4.74 12.94
N VAL A 56 -0.58 -3.72 13.70
CA VAL A 56 0.25 -2.53 13.92
C VAL A 56 1.15 -2.80 15.11
N LEU A 57 2.46 -2.78 14.88
CA LEU A 57 3.47 -3.04 15.90
C LEU A 57 3.74 -1.79 16.73
N GLU A 58 4.30 -1.97 17.93
CA GLU A 58 4.70 -0.88 18.83
C GLU A 58 5.70 0.09 18.18
N ASN A 59 6.50 -0.38 17.22
CA ASN A 59 7.45 0.43 16.47
C ASN A 59 6.82 1.14 15.25
N ASN A 60 5.48 1.17 15.16
CA ASN A 60 4.68 1.77 14.09
C ASN A 60 4.84 1.13 12.69
N TYR A 61 5.47 -0.04 12.60
CA TYR A 61 5.44 -0.84 11.38
C TYR A 61 4.22 -1.76 11.36
N THR A 62 3.86 -2.23 10.16
CA THR A 62 2.83 -3.25 9.98
C THR A 62 3.47 -4.63 9.84
N ALA A 63 2.94 -5.62 10.56
CA ALA A 63 3.22 -7.03 10.32
C ALA A 63 1.99 -7.72 9.72
N LEU A 64 2.23 -8.80 8.96
CA LEU A 64 1.18 -9.60 8.32
C LEU A 64 1.36 -11.07 8.73
N MET A 65 0.66 -11.48 9.79
CA MET A 65 0.72 -12.85 10.29
C MET A 65 -0.21 -13.76 9.48
N SER A 66 0.18 -15.00 9.19
CA SER A 66 -0.72 -15.97 8.56
C SER A 66 -1.90 -16.29 9.47
N ALA A 67 -3.12 -16.16 8.95
CA ALA A 67 -4.33 -16.52 9.70
C ALA A 67 -4.48 -18.04 9.91
N LYS A 68 -3.84 -18.85 9.05
CA LYS A 68 -3.85 -20.32 9.16
C LYS A 68 -2.69 -20.85 10.02
N TYR A 69 -1.50 -20.27 9.89
CA TYR A 69 -0.28 -20.70 10.59
C TYR A 69 0.16 -19.60 11.56
N LYS A 70 -0.48 -19.56 12.74
CA LYS A 70 -0.23 -18.52 13.76
C LYS A 70 1.26 -18.46 14.13
N GLY A 71 1.77 -17.25 14.32
CA GLY A 71 3.19 -16.99 14.59
C GLY A 71 4.09 -16.97 13.35
N TRP A 72 3.57 -17.30 12.16
CA TRP A 72 4.32 -17.17 10.91
C TRP A 72 3.93 -15.88 10.20
N TYR A 73 4.93 -15.14 9.74
CA TYR A 73 4.73 -13.83 9.14
C TYR A 73 5.11 -13.83 7.66
N LEU A 74 4.42 -13.01 6.87
CA LEU A 74 4.93 -12.61 5.56
C LEU A 74 6.23 -11.83 5.79
N GLY A 75 7.26 -12.14 5.01
CA GLY A 75 8.54 -11.46 5.17
C GLY A 75 9.45 -11.64 3.97
N PHE A 76 10.36 -10.69 3.80
CA PHE A 76 11.35 -10.68 2.73
C PHE A 76 12.73 -10.36 3.29
N THR A 77 13.73 -11.08 2.78
CA THR A 77 15.13 -10.74 3.03
C THR A 77 15.46 -9.33 2.52
N ARG A 78 16.58 -8.77 2.97
CA ARG A 78 17.12 -7.50 2.44
C ARG A 78 17.27 -7.47 0.91
N LYS A 79 17.45 -8.63 0.27
CA LYS A 79 17.55 -8.77 -1.20
C LYS A 79 16.18 -8.93 -1.89
N GLY A 80 15.08 -8.76 -1.17
CA GLY A 80 13.71 -8.92 -1.68
C GLY A 80 13.24 -10.36 -1.87
N ARG A 81 14.03 -11.37 -1.48
CA ARG A 81 13.62 -12.78 -1.58
C ARG A 81 12.63 -13.14 -0.47
N PRO A 82 11.53 -13.87 -0.76
CA PRO A 82 10.59 -14.30 0.26
C PRO A 82 11.26 -15.16 1.34
N ARG A 83 10.88 -14.93 2.60
CA ARG A 83 11.28 -15.77 3.75
C ARG A 83 10.29 -16.91 3.97
N LYS A 84 10.78 -18.02 4.52
CA LYS A 84 9.91 -19.09 5.00
C LYS A 84 9.27 -18.65 6.31
N GLY A 85 7.94 -18.76 6.43
CA GLY A 85 7.21 -18.39 7.64
C GLY A 85 7.69 -19.11 8.91
N SER A 86 8.16 -20.35 8.80
CA SER A 86 8.76 -21.07 9.93
C SER A 86 10.10 -20.49 10.42
N LYS A 87 10.65 -19.49 9.73
CA LYS A 87 11.89 -18.78 10.06
C LYS A 87 11.65 -17.28 10.26
N THR A 88 10.41 -16.88 10.52
CA THR A 88 10.03 -15.50 10.78
C THR A 88 9.58 -15.34 12.22
N GLU A 89 9.88 -14.19 12.80
CA GLU A 89 9.42 -13.77 14.13
C GLU A 89 9.02 -12.29 14.07
N GLN A 90 8.11 -11.85 14.94
CA GLN A 90 7.51 -10.51 14.90
C GLN A 90 8.53 -9.38 15.04
N ASN A 91 9.62 -9.60 15.79
CA ASN A 91 10.67 -8.61 16.03
C ASN A 91 11.67 -8.47 14.85
N GLN A 92 11.60 -9.34 13.85
CA GLN A 92 12.54 -9.33 12.73
C GLN A 92 12.17 -8.23 11.72
N ARG A 93 13.12 -7.36 11.38
CA ARG A 93 12.90 -6.29 10.38
C ARG A 93 12.40 -6.78 9.02
N GLU A 94 12.68 -8.04 8.68
CA GLU A 94 12.24 -8.66 7.42
C GLU A 94 10.72 -8.85 7.32
N VAL A 95 9.98 -8.77 8.44
CA VAL A 95 8.52 -8.89 8.48
C VAL A 95 7.81 -7.54 8.69
N HIS A 96 8.58 -6.45 8.75
CA HIS A 96 8.08 -5.10 8.99
C HIS A 96 7.81 -4.40 7.66
N PHE A 97 6.56 -3.97 7.47
CA PHE A 97 6.10 -3.31 6.26
C PHE A 97 5.59 -1.91 6.58
N MET A 98 5.64 -1.04 5.56
CA MET A 98 4.98 0.26 5.57
C MET A 98 3.98 0.29 4.43
N LYS A 99 2.74 0.69 4.72
CA LYS A 99 1.74 0.95 3.70
C LYS A 99 2.13 2.20 2.90
N ARG A 100 1.99 2.12 1.58
CA ARG A 100 2.22 3.25 0.67
C ARG A 100 0.99 3.38 -0.21
N HIS A 101 0.45 4.60 -0.31
CA HIS A 101 -0.58 4.87 -1.28
C HIS A 101 0.00 4.71 -2.70
N PRO A 102 -0.77 4.14 -3.64
CA PRO A 102 -0.38 4.15 -5.05
C PRO A 102 -0.09 5.59 -5.47
N LYS A 103 1.00 5.81 -6.22
CA LYS A 103 1.20 7.09 -6.88
C LYS A 103 0.14 7.22 -7.97
N ASP A 104 -0.65 8.28 -7.94
CA ASP A 104 -1.58 8.57 -9.02
C ASP A 104 -0.80 8.65 -10.34
N LYS A 105 -1.13 7.77 -11.29
CA LYS A 105 -0.65 7.89 -12.66
C LYS A 105 -1.46 9.00 -13.35
N GLY A 106 -1.21 10.26 -12.96
CA GLY A 106 -1.70 11.42 -13.68
C GLY A 106 -2.64 12.36 -12.93
N GLU A 107 -2.20 12.98 -11.84
CA GLU A 107 -2.39 14.43 -11.80
C GLU A 107 -1.26 15.05 -12.61
N HIS A 108 -1.60 15.61 -13.77
CA HIS A 108 -0.90 16.82 -14.17
C HIS A 108 -0.94 17.73 -12.95
N HIS A 109 0.19 17.93 -12.28
CA HIS A 109 0.38 19.12 -11.47
C HIS A 109 0.03 20.28 -12.41
N ARG A 110 -1.21 20.78 -12.36
CA ARG A 110 -1.52 22.05 -12.99
C ARG A 110 -0.53 23.00 -12.32
N PRO A 111 0.37 23.65 -13.07
CA PRO A 111 1.25 24.62 -12.45
C PRO A 111 0.34 25.59 -11.69
N PHE A 112 0.64 25.79 -10.41
CA PHE A 112 -0.09 26.72 -9.58
C PHE A 112 -0.01 28.08 -10.28
N LYS A 113 -1.10 28.49 -10.93
CA LYS A 113 -1.14 29.76 -11.64
C LYS A 113 -1.29 30.85 -10.60
N TYR A 114 -0.18 31.51 -10.27
CA TYR A 114 -0.23 32.77 -9.55
C TYR A 114 -1.04 33.76 -10.41
N THR A 115 -2.27 34.06 -10.01
CA THR A 115 -2.97 35.22 -10.53
C THR A 115 -2.28 36.43 -9.93
N THR A 116 -1.61 37.23 -10.75
CA THR A 116 -1.13 38.53 -10.30
C THR A 116 -2.36 39.35 -9.90
N VAL A 117 -2.36 39.88 -8.68
CA VAL A 117 -3.37 40.85 -8.24
C VAL A 117 -3.30 42.02 -9.21
N THR A 118 -4.26 42.11 -10.12
CA THR A 118 -4.41 43.30 -10.96
C THR A 118 -4.67 44.46 -10.01
N LYS A 119 -3.81 45.48 -10.10
CA LYS A 119 -3.95 46.70 -9.33
C LYS A 119 -5.33 47.29 -9.59
N ARG A 120 -6.19 47.10 -8.59
CA ARG A 120 -7.46 47.78 -8.34
C ARG A 120 -7.38 49.22 -8.86
N THR A 121 -8.18 49.49 -9.90
CA THR A 121 -8.76 50.77 -10.27
C THR A 121 -7.93 52.02 -9.94
N LYS A 122 -7.15 52.48 -10.93
CA LYS A 122 -6.71 53.88 -10.97
C LYS A 122 -7.98 54.74 -11.09
N ARG A 123 -8.38 55.38 -9.98
CA ARG A 123 -9.30 56.51 -9.97
C ARG A 123 -8.86 57.49 -11.07
N ALA A 124 -9.72 57.69 -12.06
CA ALA A 124 -9.74 58.90 -12.86
C ALA A 124 -11.20 59.36 -12.92
N ARG A 125 -11.58 60.22 -11.97
CA ARG A 125 -12.69 61.15 -12.17
C ARG A 125 -12.29 62.02 -13.35
N HIS A 126 -13.09 62.05 -14.41
CA HIS A 126 -13.24 63.25 -15.21
C HIS A 126 -14.71 63.38 -15.56
N HIS A 127 -15.29 64.44 -15.00
CA HIS A 127 -16.62 64.93 -15.30
C HIS A 127 -16.74 65.18 -16.80
N LYS A 128 -17.84 64.71 -17.40
CA LYS A 128 -18.37 65.27 -18.64
C LYS A 128 -19.05 66.60 -18.28
N THR A 129 -18.69 67.68 -18.96
CA THR A 129 -19.55 68.86 -19.09
C THR A 129 -19.72 69.17 -20.57
N SER A 130 -20.96 69.51 -20.91
CA SER A 130 -21.40 70.04 -22.20
C SER A 130 -20.88 71.45 -22.45
#